data_AF-A0A4Q5PIG2-F1
#
_entry.id   AF-A0A4Q5PIG2-F1
#
_cell.length_a   1.000
_cell.length_b   1.000
_cell.length_c   1.000
_cell.angle_alpha   90.00
_cell.angle_beta   90.00
_cell.angle_gamma   90.00
#
_symmetry.space_group_name_H-M   'P 1'
#
loop_
_entity.id
_entity.type
_entity.pdbx_description
1 polymer ?
#
loop_
_entity_poly.entity_id
_entity_poly.type
_entity_poly.pdbx_seq_one_letter_code
_entity_poly.pdbx_strand_id
1 'polypeptide(L)'
;MSNPYTVSLQDCEALPTSARIKAECVFAQTLERQLGGADVVATTYRAWIEASENTADVLTAEATNLAVRWPRAAQEAERSALRDLGHFEGTPHFEVRLPRAAA
;
A
#
# COMPACT_ATOMS: atom_id res chain seq x y z
N MET A 1 -14.45 14.43 1.01
CA MET A 1 -12.99 14.26 1.21
C MET A 1 -12.59 13.10 0.35
N SER A 2 -11.91 13.33 -0.78
CA SER A 2 -11.46 12.25 -1.65
C SER A 2 -10.36 11.48 -0.93
N ASN A 3 -10.53 10.17 -0.73
CA ASN A 3 -9.49 9.36 -0.11
C ASN A 3 -8.35 9.22 -1.13
N PRO A 4 -7.09 9.59 -0.79
CA PRO A 4 -5.99 9.60 -1.76
C PRO A 4 -5.58 8.21 -2.23
N TYR A 5 -6.00 7.17 -1.50
CA TYR A 5 -5.93 5.76 -1.89
C TYR A 5 -6.91 4.93 -1.06
N THR A 6 -7.10 3.68 -1.45
CA THR A 6 -7.81 2.65 -0.69
C THR A 6 -6.95 1.41 -0.53
N VAL A 7 -7.14 0.69 0.56
CA VAL A 7 -6.45 -0.58 0.85
C VAL A 7 -7.51 -1.67 0.99
N SER A 8 -7.26 -2.82 0.39
CA SER A 8 -8.12 -4.00 0.51
C SER A 8 -7.27 -5.23 0.78
N LEU A 9 -7.66 -6.02 1.78
CA LEU A 9 -7.07 -7.33 2.01
C LEU A 9 -7.73 -8.35 1.08
N GLN A 10 -6.90 -9.09 0.34
CA GLN A 10 -7.30 -10.14 -0.59
C GLN A 10 -6.93 -11.53 -0.05
N ASP A 11 -7.50 -12.58 -0.66
CA ASP A 11 -7.30 -13.99 -0.30
C ASP A 11 -7.54 -14.31 1.18
N CYS A 12 -8.55 -13.63 1.76
CA CYS A 12 -8.87 -13.66 3.18
C CYS A 12 -10.36 -13.94 3.45
N GLU A 13 -11.03 -14.70 2.57
CA GLU A 13 -12.48 -14.94 2.65
C GLU A 13 -12.89 -15.68 3.94
N ALA A 14 -11.99 -16.51 4.48
CA ALA A 14 -12.19 -17.24 5.73
C ALA A 14 -12.11 -16.35 6.98
N LEU A 15 -11.62 -15.11 6.86
CA LEU A 15 -11.40 -14.22 8.00
C LEU A 15 -12.64 -13.39 8.34
N PRO A 16 -12.93 -13.17 9.64
CA PRO A 16 -14.00 -12.27 10.05
C PRO A 16 -13.83 -10.87 9.47
N THR A 17 -14.92 -10.24 9.03
CA THR A 17 -14.90 -8.87 8.48
C THR A 17 -14.22 -7.87 9.42
N SER A 18 -14.41 -8.02 10.74
CA SER A 18 -13.75 -7.18 11.75
C SER A 18 -12.23 -7.32 11.75
N ALA A 19 -11.70 -8.53 11.57
CA ALA A 19 -10.27 -8.79 11.46
C ALA A 19 -9.69 -8.19 10.17
N ARG A 20 -10.42 -8.33 9.05
CA ARG A 20 -10.06 -7.73 7.76
C ARG A 20 -9.96 -6.20 7.84
N ILE A 21 -11.00 -5.54 8.34
CA ILE A 21 -11.04 -4.07 8.49
C ILE A 21 -9.90 -3.59 9.41
N LYS A 22 -9.65 -4.30 10.52
CA LYS A 22 -8.56 -3.96 11.42
C LYS A 22 -7.20 -4.04 10.71
N ALA A 23 -6.96 -5.11 9.96
CA ALA A 23 -5.72 -5.28 9.21
C ALA A 23 -5.53 -4.21 8.14
N GLU A 24 -6.57 -3.89 7.36
CA GLU A 24 -6.56 -2.81 6.37
C GLU A 24 -6.24 -1.45 7.01
N CYS A 25 -6.83 -1.16 8.18
CA CYS A 25 -6.50 0.05 8.95
C CYS A 25 -5.05 0.07 9.42
N VAL A 26 -4.55 -1.02 10.00
CA VAL A 26 -3.17 -1.11 10.49
C VAL A 26 -2.17 -0.96 9.34
N PHE A 27 -2.47 -1.55 8.18
CA PHE A 27 -1.67 -1.43 6.97
C PHE A 27 -1.61 0.03 6.52
N ALA A 28 -2.75 0.69 6.36
CA ALA A 28 -2.83 2.10 5.95
C ALA A 28 -2.09 3.02 6.94
N GLN A 29 -2.34 2.88 8.24
CA GLN A 29 -1.67 3.69 9.27
C GLN A 29 -0.16 3.48 9.30
N THR A 30 0.30 2.25 9.05
CA THR A 30 1.73 1.95 9.02
C THR A 30 2.38 2.57 7.79
N LEU A 31 1.73 2.51 6.62
CA LEU A 31 2.20 3.20 5.41
C LEU A 31 2.32 4.71 5.63
N GLU A 32 1.28 5.34 6.18
CA GLU A 32 1.29 6.77 6.48
C GLU A 32 2.41 7.12 7.46
N ARG A 33 2.65 6.29 8.47
CA ARG A 33 3.76 6.49 9.42
C ARG A 33 5.13 6.36 8.78
N GLN A 34 5.32 5.43 7.84
CA GLN A 34 6.60 5.21 7.16
C GLN A 34 6.89 6.27 6.09
N LEU A 35 5.86 6.74 5.38
CA LEU A 35 6.01 7.64 4.23
C LEU A 35 5.74 9.11 4.58
N GLY A 36 5.09 9.40 5.71
CA GLY A 36 4.85 10.77 6.18
C GLY A 36 3.45 11.32 5.84
N GLY A 37 2.45 10.45 5.76
CA GLY A 37 1.04 10.83 5.58
C GLY A 37 0.40 10.32 4.28
N ALA A 38 -0.94 10.39 4.23
CA ALA A 38 -1.73 9.74 3.19
C ALA A 38 -1.47 10.27 1.76
N ASP A 39 -1.22 11.58 1.61
CA ASP A 39 -0.86 12.17 0.31
C ASP A 39 0.51 11.69 -0.20
N VAL A 40 1.46 11.48 0.72
CA VAL A 40 2.80 10.97 0.39
C VAL A 40 2.73 9.50 0.02
N VAL A 41 1.87 8.71 0.67
CA VAL A 41 1.59 7.31 0.29
C VAL A 41 1.12 7.24 -1.16
N ALA A 42 0.11 8.01 -1.54
CA ALA A 42 -0.42 8.02 -2.91
C ALA A 42 0.63 8.46 -3.94
N THR A 43 1.41 9.51 -3.63
CA THR A 43 2.46 10.01 -4.52
C THR A 43 3.59 8.99 -4.69
N THR A 44 4.01 8.35 -3.60
CA THR A 44 5.06 7.33 -3.61
C THR A 44 4.60 6.08 -4.36
N TYR A 45 3.36 5.64 -4.16
CA TYR A 45 2.81 4.48 -4.86
C TYR A 45 2.68 4.73 -6.37
N ARG A 46 2.20 5.92 -6.76
CA ARG A 46 2.15 6.33 -8.17
C ARG A 46 3.55 6.34 -8.80
N ALA A 47 4.54 6.94 -8.13
CA ALA A 47 5.92 6.94 -8.61
C ALA A 47 6.49 5.52 -8.76
N TRP A 48 6.12 4.59 -7.87
CA TRP A 48 6.52 3.18 -7.96
C TRP A 48 5.85 2.43 -9.12
N ILE A 49 4.56 2.67 -9.37
CA ILE A 49 3.87 2.11 -10.55
C ILE A 49 4.52 2.64 -11.82
N GLU A 50 4.67 3.96 -11.94
CA GLU A 50 5.31 4.60 -13.09
C GLU A 50 6.73 4.07 -13.31
N ALA A 51 7.49 3.84 -12.24
CA ALA A 51 8.83 3.28 -12.31
C ALA A 51 8.87 1.79 -12.68
N SER A 52 7.81 1.05 -12.37
CA SER A 52 7.69 -0.37 -12.72
C SER A 52 7.22 -0.56 -14.17
N GLU A 53 6.44 0.39 -14.69
CA GLU A 53 5.90 0.37 -16.06
C GLU A 53 6.83 1.06 -17.08
N ASN A 54 7.66 2.01 -16.66
CA ASN A 54 8.55 2.76 -17.55
C ASN A 54 10.03 2.38 -17.37
N THR A 55 10.79 2.53 -18.45
CA THR A 55 12.25 2.38 -18.42
C THR A 55 12.89 3.57 -17.69
N ALA A 56 13.99 3.32 -16.95
CA ALA A 56 14.68 4.31 -16.11
C ALA A 56 15.09 5.62 -16.81
N ASP A 57 15.16 5.63 -18.14
CA ASP A 57 15.50 6.81 -18.97
C ASP A 57 14.40 7.90 -18.96
N VAL A 58 13.17 7.54 -18.56
CA VAL A 58 12.00 8.45 -18.49
C VAL A 58 11.75 8.95 -17.06
N LEU A 59 12.36 8.31 -16.06
CA LEU A 59 12.10 8.60 -14.65
C LEU A 59 13.01 9.71 -14.13
N THR A 60 12.43 10.71 -13.48
CA THR A 60 13.20 11.74 -12.77
C THR A 60 13.89 11.13 -11.55
N ALA A 61 15.03 11.70 -11.14
CA ALA A 61 15.75 11.25 -9.94
C ALA A 61 14.87 11.31 -8.67
N GLU A 62 13.91 12.23 -8.62
CA GLU A 62 12.94 12.34 -7.53
C GLU A 62 11.93 11.18 -7.54
N ALA A 63 11.37 10.84 -8.70
CA ALA A 63 10.46 9.70 -8.85
C ALA A 63 11.14 8.37 -8.50
N THR A 64 12.39 8.17 -8.93
CA THR A 64 13.18 6.99 -8.57
C THR A 64 13.42 6.89 -7.07
N ASN A 65 13.75 8.01 -6.41
CA ASN A 65 13.95 8.05 -4.95
C ASN A 65 12.66 7.77 -4.16
N LEU A 66 11.50 8.12 -4.70
CA LEU A 66 10.21 7.75 -4.11
C LEU A 66 9.88 6.28 -4.37
N ALA A 67 10.07 5.80 -5.60
CA ALA A 67 9.80 4.42 -5.98
C ALA A 67 10.56 3.41 -5.13
N VAL A 68 11.82 3.67 -4.77
CA VAL A 68 12.61 2.77 -3.90
C VAL A 68 12.11 2.71 -2.45
N ARG A 69 11.34 3.70 -1.99
CA ARG A 69 10.78 3.73 -0.63
C ARG A 69 9.55 2.86 -0.50
N TRP A 70 8.80 2.67 -1.60
CA TRP A 70 7.55 1.92 -1.58
C TRP A 70 7.71 0.47 -1.11
N PRO A 71 8.60 -0.37 -1.69
CA PRO A 71 8.71 -1.78 -1.31
C PRO A 71 9.00 -1.98 0.18
N ARG A 72 9.87 -1.13 0.74
CA ARG A 72 10.22 -1.17 2.17
C ARG A 72 9.04 -0.79 3.06
N ALA A 73 8.31 0.28 2.71
CA ALA A 73 7.15 0.71 3.46
C ALA A 73 6.01 -0.33 3.40
N ALA A 74 5.76 -0.88 2.21
CA ALA A 74 4.75 -1.91 1.97
C ALA A 74 5.05 -3.19 2.77
N GLN A 75 6.31 -3.67 2.74
CA GLN A 75 6.71 -4.85 3.50
C GLN A 75 6.53 -4.68 5.01
N GLU A 76 6.88 -3.50 5.56
CA GLU A 76 6.71 -3.23 6.99
C GLU A 76 5.24 -3.09 7.39
N ALA A 77 4.42 -2.50 6.52
CA ALA A 77 2.98 -2.39 6.70
C ALA A 77 2.31 -3.77 6.67
N GLU A 78 2.67 -4.60 5.69
CA GLU A 78 2.18 -5.97 5.56
C GLU A 78 2.54 -6.81 6.79
N ARG A 79 3.81 -6.80 7.20
CA ARG A 79 4.28 -7.49 8.39
C ARG A 79 3.52 -7.05 9.65
N SER A 80 3.26 -5.75 9.78
CA SER A 80 2.53 -5.22 10.94
C SER A 80 1.05 -5.59 10.93
N ALA A 81 0.41 -5.55 9.76
CA ALA A 81 -1.00 -5.87 9.62
C ALA A 81 -1.28 -7.39 9.75
N LEU A 82 -0.41 -8.23 9.17
CA LEU A 82 -0.51 -9.69 9.25
C LEU A 82 -0.16 -10.24 10.64
N ARG A 83 0.74 -9.57 11.39
CA ARG A 83 1.11 -10.00 12.75
C ARG A 83 -0.10 -10.11 13.68
N ASP A 84 -1.07 -9.21 13.55
CA ASP A 84 -2.26 -9.14 14.40
C ASP A 84 -3.43 -10.01 13.88
N LEU A 85 -3.31 -10.54 12.65
CA LEU A 85 -4.33 -11.36 11.99
C LEU A 85 -4.34 -12.82 12.46
N GLY A 86 -3.27 -13.29 13.10
CA GLY A 86 -3.14 -14.67 13.59
C GLY A 86 -2.77 -15.67 12.49
N HIS A 87 -2.88 -16.96 12.79
CA HIS A 87 -2.65 -18.04 11.80
C HIS A 87 -3.95 -18.31 11.03
N PHE A 88 -3.90 -18.24 9.70
CA PHE A 88 -5.01 -18.59 8.83
C PHE A 88 -4.50 -19.24 7.54
N GLU A 89 -5.35 -20.04 6.92
CA GLU A 89 -5.04 -20.72 5.67
C GLU A 89 -5.18 -19.74 4.49
N GLY A 90 -4.11 -19.57 3.72
CA GLY A 90 -4.08 -18.68 2.55
C GLY A 90 -2.77 -17.90 2.41
N THR A 91 -2.63 -17.19 1.29
CA THR A 91 -1.55 -16.23 1.04
C THR A 91 -2.16 -14.82 0.99
N PRO A 92 -2.53 -14.26 2.15
CA PRO A 92 -3.11 -12.91 2.21
C PRO A 92 -2.17 -11.90 1.57
N HIS A 93 -2.72 -10.97 0.81
CA HIS A 93 -1.96 -9.84 0.32
C HIS A 93 -2.82 -8.58 0.34
N PHE A 94 -2.15 -7.43 0.49
CA PHE A 94 -2.82 -6.14 0.48
C PHE A 94 -2.75 -5.52 -0.90
N GLU A 95 -3.91 -5.14 -1.43
CA GLU A 95 -4.01 -4.32 -2.63
C GLU A 95 -4.16 -2.85 -2.26
N VAL A 96 -3.37 -1.99 -2.89
CA VAL A 96 -3.50 -0.54 -2.80
C VAL A 96 -4.05 -0.03 -4.13
N ARG A 97 -5.08 0.80 -4.08
CA ARG A 97 -5.70 1.40 -5.27
C ARG A 97 -5.73 2.90 -5.13
N LEU A 98 -5.26 3.61 -6.15
CA LEU A 98 -5.41 5.05 -6.25
C LEU A 98 -6.80 5.38 -6.79
N PRO A 99 -7.46 6.45 -6.32
CA PRO A 99 -8.68 6.94 -6.94
C PRO A 99 -8.36 7.25 -8.41
N ARG A 100 -9.22 6.80 -9.32
CA ARG A 100 -9.09 7.16 -10.73
C ARG A 100 -9.17 8.69 -10.81
N ALA A 101 -8.07 9.34 -11.19
CA ALA A 101 -8.10 10.76 -11.49
C ALA A 101 -9.18 10.97 -12.56
N ALA A 102 -10.22 11.75 -12.23
CA ALA A 102 -11.15 12.20 -13.24
C ALA A 102 -10.33 13.02 -14.25
N ALA A 103 -10.26 12.50 -15.47
CA ALA A 103 -9.57 13.13 -16.59
C ALA A 103 -10.22 14.47 -16.96
#